data_AF-A0A9E2TYD4-F1
#
_entry.id   AF-A0A9E2TYD4-F1
#
_cell.length_a   1.000
_cell.length_b   1.000
_cell.length_c   1.000
_cell.angle_alpha   90.00
_cell.angle_beta   90.00
_cell.angle_gamma   90.00
#
_symmetry.space_group_name_H-M   'P 1'
#
loop_
_entity.id
_entity.type
_entity.pdbx_description
1 polymer ?
#
loop_
_entity_poly.entity_id
_entity_poly.type
_entity_poly.pdbx_seq_one_letter_code
_entity_poly.pdbx_strand_id
1 'polypeptide(L)'
;AMGSKEDRKTFVDMVRKSCEFAKVMREQGVRSYGIIRIDSASSPNDWAKDPVNNSKLIAQTFREACDVAADYDERLAAEGEICWGGMHSWKTMVETLEAVDRPNMGFQADMAHTMLYLLGYNKPDDRILPENFDWKDRDTLTAGLKKITNALRPWTIDFHVAQNDGTVHGTGSHDKTGRHCQATDPNGKLDVVNDAGYWLRDEQGKLTKAFKHICWDGCMFDNSVMTQQKTWNDILAMLIKVREAHGWS
;
A
#
# COMPACT_ATOMS: atom_id res chain seq x y z
N ALA A 1 -7.59 -13.79 -4.73
CA ALA A 1 -6.55 -14.05 -5.75
C ALA A 1 -5.91 -15.43 -5.59
N MET A 2 -5.88 -15.99 -4.38
CA MET A 2 -5.74 -17.43 -4.18
C MET A 2 -7.13 -18.11 -4.18
N GLY A 3 -7.20 -19.40 -3.85
CA GLY A 3 -8.43 -20.16 -3.68
C GLY A 3 -8.76 -21.07 -4.86
N SER A 4 -10.04 -21.42 -4.97
CA SER A 4 -10.55 -22.25 -6.07
C SER A 4 -10.44 -21.54 -7.43
N LYS A 5 -10.77 -22.24 -8.51
CA LYS A 5 -10.85 -21.60 -9.84
C LYS A 5 -12.00 -20.58 -9.88
N GLU A 6 -13.08 -20.88 -9.18
CA GLU A 6 -14.30 -20.07 -9.06
C GLU A 6 -14.03 -18.77 -8.27
N ASP A 7 -13.26 -18.85 -7.18
CA ASP A 7 -12.86 -17.67 -6.39
C ASP A 7 -12.00 -16.72 -7.23
N ARG A 8 -11.04 -17.27 -7.98
CA ARG A 8 -10.15 -16.49 -8.85
C ARG A 8 -10.91 -15.89 -10.03
N LYS A 9 -11.87 -16.60 -10.60
CA LYS A 9 -12.78 -16.03 -11.61
C LYS A 9 -13.58 -14.87 -11.02
N THR A 10 -14.13 -15.03 -9.82
CA THR A 10 -14.87 -13.97 -9.13
C THR A 10 -14.00 -12.75 -8.88
N PHE A 11 -12.73 -12.95 -8.49
CA PHE A 11 -11.76 -11.88 -8.33
C PHE A 11 -11.59 -11.06 -9.62
N VAL A 12 -11.31 -11.72 -10.74
CA VAL A 12 -11.15 -11.06 -12.05
C VAL A 12 -12.44 -10.37 -12.49
N ASP A 13 -13.61 -10.99 -12.21
CA ASP A 13 -14.91 -10.40 -12.51
C ASP A 13 -15.17 -9.12 -11.68
N MET A 14 -14.70 -9.04 -10.43
CA MET A 14 -14.80 -7.81 -9.63
C MET A 14 -13.89 -6.71 -10.18
N VAL A 15 -12.66 -7.06 -10.61
CA VAL A 15 -11.78 -6.09 -11.27
C VAL A 15 -12.43 -5.55 -12.55
N ARG A 16 -13.07 -6.41 -13.36
CA ARG A 16 -13.82 -5.97 -14.55
C ARG A 16 -14.88 -4.94 -14.21
N LYS A 17 -15.74 -5.24 -13.23
CA LYS A 17 -16.81 -4.32 -12.79
C LYS A 17 -16.25 -2.98 -12.32
N SER A 18 -15.16 -3.01 -11.55
CA SER A 18 -14.48 -1.79 -11.12
C SER A 18 -13.97 -0.96 -12.31
N CYS A 19 -13.42 -1.62 -13.33
CA CYS A 19 -12.97 -0.96 -14.57
C CYS A 19 -14.16 -0.36 -15.37
N GLU A 20 -15.28 -1.06 -15.46
CA GLU A 20 -16.51 -0.56 -16.09
C GLU A 20 -17.00 0.73 -15.42
N PHE A 21 -17.07 0.76 -14.09
CA PHE A 21 -17.43 1.97 -13.34
C PHE A 21 -16.40 3.08 -13.50
N ALA A 22 -15.11 2.76 -13.45
CA ALA A 22 -14.04 3.75 -13.61
C ALA A 22 -14.05 4.39 -15.00
N LYS A 23 -14.35 3.61 -16.05
CA LYS A 23 -14.57 4.11 -17.40
C LYS A 23 -15.75 5.08 -17.46
N VAL A 24 -16.89 4.73 -16.86
CA VAL A 24 -18.06 5.62 -16.80
C VAL A 24 -17.70 6.93 -16.08
N MET A 25 -17.02 6.86 -14.93
CA MET A 25 -16.58 8.05 -14.20
C MET A 25 -15.62 8.91 -15.03
N ARG A 26 -14.73 8.30 -15.83
CA ARG A 26 -13.83 9.01 -16.74
C ARG A 26 -14.60 9.70 -17.88
N GLU A 27 -15.54 9.01 -18.50
CA GLU A 27 -16.37 9.57 -19.59
C GLU A 27 -17.29 10.70 -19.13
N GLN A 28 -17.73 10.66 -17.86
CA GLN A 28 -18.48 11.76 -17.24
C GLN A 28 -17.58 12.90 -16.71
N GLY A 29 -16.26 12.81 -16.87
CA GLY A 29 -15.31 13.82 -16.40
C GLY A 29 -15.10 13.87 -14.88
N VAL A 30 -15.64 12.91 -14.13
CA VAL A 30 -15.47 12.80 -12.67
C VAL A 30 -14.07 12.30 -12.32
N ARG A 31 -13.50 11.41 -13.15
CA ARG A 31 -12.19 10.78 -12.92
C ARG A 31 -11.23 11.01 -14.10
N SER A 32 -10.29 11.93 -13.94
CA SER A 32 -9.24 12.23 -14.94
C SER A 32 -7.92 11.48 -14.71
N TYR A 33 -7.82 10.73 -13.62
CA TYR A 33 -6.68 9.92 -13.20
C TYR A 33 -7.14 8.89 -12.17
N GLY A 34 -6.36 7.84 -11.99
CA GLY A 34 -6.42 6.96 -10.84
C GLY A 34 -5.84 5.61 -11.17
N ILE A 35 -6.06 4.67 -10.27
CA ILE A 35 -5.80 3.25 -10.45
C ILE A 35 -7.02 2.47 -9.93
N ILE A 36 -7.07 1.17 -10.21
CA ILE A 36 -7.94 0.24 -9.48
C ILE A 36 -7.06 -0.49 -8.47
N ARG A 37 -7.33 -0.24 -7.17
CA ARG A 37 -6.61 -0.88 -6.07
C ARG A 37 -7.06 -2.32 -5.93
N ILE A 38 -6.11 -3.24 -5.80
CA ILE A 38 -6.37 -4.67 -5.60
C ILE A 38 -5.52 -5.21 -4.45
N ASP A 39 -5.99 -6.27 -3.80
CA ASP A 39 -5.19 -7.07 -2.88
C ASP A 39 -5.34 -8.54 -3.22
N SER A 40 -4.48 -9.41 -2.67
CA SER A 40 -4.62 -10.84 -2.90
C SER A 40 -5.90 -11.43 -2.29
N ALA A 41 -6.54 -10.72 -1.34
CA ALA A 41 -7.72 -11.17 -0.62
C ALA A 41 -7.52 -12.58 -0.02
N SER A 42 -6.34 -12.84 0.52
CA SER A 42 -5.95 -14.13 1.09
C SER A 42 -5.07 -13.88 2.30
N SER A 43 -5.20 -14.69 3.36
CA SER A 43 -4.41 -14.47 4.58
C SER A 43 -2.95 -14.89 4.39
N PRO A 44 -1.98 -14.31 5.13
CA PRO A 44 -0.60 -14.77 5.14
C PRO A 44 -0.48 -16.21 5.63
N ASN A 45 -1.29 -16.60 6.62
CA ASN A 45 -1.33 -17.97 7.11
C ASN A 45 -1.78 -18.99 6.05
N ASP A 46 -2.82 -18.68 5.27
CA ASP A 46 -3.24 -19.57 4.18
C ASP A 46 -2.21 -19.62 3.05
N TRP A 47 -1.59 -18.49 2.73
CA TRP A 47 -0.50 -18.44 1.76
C TRP A 47 0.69 -19.32 2.19
N ALA A 48 1.05 -19.30 3.48
CA ALA A 48 2.18 -20.04 4.04
C ALA A 48 2.02 -21.58 4.00
N LYS A 49 0.81 -22.10 3.75
CA LYS A 49 0.58 -23.55 3.62
C LYS A 49 1.27 -24.15 2.39
N ASP A 50 1.40 -23.37 1.32
CA ASP A 50 2.12 -23.75 0.09
C ASP A 50 2.60 -22.48 -0.62
N PRO A 51 3.64 -21.80 -0.10
CA PRO A 51 4.03 -20.47 -0.56
C PRO A 51 4.42 -20.46 -2.05
N VAL A 52 5.01 -21.55 -2.55
CA VAL A 52 5.44 -21.65 -3.95
C VAL A 52 4.23 -21.70 -4.88
N ASN A 53 3.26 -22.58 -4.63
CA ASN A 53 2.10 -22.68 -5.52
C ASN A 53 1.10 -21.55 -5.29
N ASN A 54 0.93 -21.09 -4.05
CA ASN A 54 0.05 -19.97 -3.75
C ASN A 54 0.53 -18.66 -4.39
N SER A 55 1.84 -18.37 -4.38
CA SER A 55 2.38 -17.22 -5.12
C SER A 55 2.16 -17.34 -6.63
N LYS A 56 2.30 -18.55 -7.21
CA LYS A 56 1.99 -18.77 -8.64
C LYS A 56 0.51 -18.49 -8.96
N LEU A 57 -0.41 -18.91 -8.08
CA LEU A 57 -1.84 -18.64 -8.26
C LEU A 57 -2.15 -17.15 -8.18
N ILE A 58 -1.59 -16.44 -7.19
CA ILE A 58 -1.77 -14.99 -7.05
C ILE A 58 -1.25 -14.26 -8.29
N ALA A 59 -0.01 -14.57 -8.71
CA ALA A 59 0.58 -13.96 -9.91
C ALA A 59 -0.26 -14.25 -11.16
N GLN A 60 -0.75 -15.47 -11.34
CA GLN A 60 -1.64 -15.81 -12.45
C GLN A 60 -2.93 -14.99 -12.42
N THR A 61 -3.61 -14.91 -11.27
CA THR A 61 -4.86 -14.15 -11.15
C THR A 61 -4.66 -12.66 -11.33
N PHE A 62 -3.54 -12.10 -10.86
CA PHE A 62 -3.20 -10.70 -11.11
C PHE A 62 -2.89 -10.43 -12.59
N ARG A 63 -2.26 -11.36 -13.32
CA ARG A 63 -2.10 -11.25 -14.78
C ARG A 63 -3.45 -11.22 -15.49
N GLU A 64 -4.34 -12.15 -15.17
CA GLU A 64 -5.69 -12.19 -15.75
C GLU A 64 -6.49 -10.90 -15.43
N ALA A 65 -6.33 -10.36 -14.22
CA ALA A 65 -6.91 -9.08 -13.83
C ALA A 65 -6.30 -7.91 -14.62
N CYS A 66 -4.98 -7.88 -14.83
CA CYS A 66 -4.29 -6.88 -15.64
C CYS A 66 -4.75 -6.91 -17.10
N ASP A 67 -4.93 -8.10 -17.66
CA ASP A 67 -5.41 -8.28 -19.03
C ASP A 67 -6.82 -7.70 -19.18
N VAL A 68 -7.71 -7.95 -18.20
CA VAL A 68 -9.04 -7.30 -18.15
C VAL A 68 -8.94 -5.79 -17.99
N ALA A 69 -8.08 -5.28 -17.10
CA ALA A 69 -7.94 -3.84 -16.88
C ALA A 69 -7.43 -3.09 -18.12
N ALA A 70 -6.59 -3.75 -18.92
CA ALA A 70 -6.05 -3.21 -20.16
C ALA A 70 -7.16 -2.91 -21.20
N ASP A 71 -8.22 -3.74 -21.27
CA ASP A 71 -9.37 -3.50 -22.15
C ASP A 71 -10.12 -2.19 -21.84
N TYR A 72 -9.89 -1.60 -20.67
CA TYR A 72 -10.52 -0.35 -20.20
C TYR A 72 -9.52 0.80 -20.05
N ASP A 73 -8.28 0.64 -20.51
CA ASP A 73 -7.17 1.57 -20.31
C ASP A 73 -6.89 1.84 -18.81
N GLU A 74 -7.10 0.84 -17.95
CA GLU A 74 -6.88 0.95 -16.51
C GLU A 74 -5.57 0.30 -16.06
N ARG A 75 -5.05 0.82 -14.94
CA ARG A 75 -3.88 0.30 -14.23
C ARG A 75 -4.31 -0.24 -12.88
N LEU A 76 -3.66 -1.30 -12.44
CA LEU A 76 -3.88 -1.95 -11.16
C LEU A 76 -2.75 -1.61 -10.20
N ALA A 77 -3.07 -1.29 -8.95
CA ALA A 77 -2.07 -1.12 -7.91
C ALA A 77 -2.38 -2.06 -6.74
N ALA A 78 -1.37 -2.84 -6.35
CA ALA A 78 -1.44 -3.67 -5.16
C ALA A 78 -0.99 -2.87 -3.94
N GLU A 79 -1.82 -2.78 -2.90
CA GLU A 79 -1.51 -1.99 -1.72
C GLU A 79 -0.58 -2.74 -0.76
N GLY A 80 0.40 -2.03 -0.22
CA GLY A 80 1.43 -2.59 0.66
C GLY A 80 1.00 -2.94 2.08
N GLU A 81 -0.09 -3.69 2.25
CA GLU A 81 -0.64 -4.08 3.56
C GLU A 81 -0.15 -5.45 4.04
N ILE A 82 0.25 -5.54 5.31
CA ILE A 82 0.81 -6.77 5.90
C ILE A 82 -0.19 -7.93 6.02
N CYS A 83 -1.50 -7.68 5.88
CA CYS A 83 -2.51 -8.71 6.10
C CYS A 83 -2.85 -9.53 4.84
N TRP A 84 -2.19 -9.26 3.70
CA TRP A 84 -2.44 -9.96 2.44
C TRP A 84 -1.31 -10.94 2.07
N GLY A 85 -1.63 -12.23 2.02
CA GLY A 85 -0.75 -13.31 1.55
C GLY A 85 -0.19 -13.01 0.15
N GLY A 86 1.07 -13.35 -0.10
CA GLY A 86 1.78 -12.96 -1.33
C GLY A 86 2.13 -11.46 -1.44
N MET A 87 1.76 -10.63 -0.47
CA MET A 87 2.01 -9.18 -0.46
C MET A 87 2.43 -8.67 0.92
N HIS A 88 2.61 -9.54 1.91
CA HIS A 88 2.70 -9.21 3.33
C HIS A 88 4.11 -8.83 3.82
N SER A 89 5.09 -8.71 2.91
CA SER A 89 6.44 -8.22 3.19
C SER A 89 6.99 -7.48 1.96
N TRP A 90 7.99 -6.63 2.17
CA TRP A 90 8.61 -5.89 1.06
C TRP A 90 9.24 -6.80 -0.01
N LYS A 91 9.89 -7.91 0.39
CA LYS A 91 10.47 -8.87 -0.57
C LYS A 91 9.39 -9.65 -1.30
N THR A 92 8.43 -10.22 -0.56
CA THR A 92 7.33 -10.99 -1.16
C THR A 92 6.54 -10.12 -2.14
N MET A 93 6.34 -8.83 -1.82
CA MET A 93 5.67 -7.90 -2.71
C MET A 93 6.47 -7.65 -4.01
N VAL A 94 7.79 -7.44 -3.92
CA VAL A 94 8.66 -7.34 -5.11
C VAL A 94 8.59 -8.61 -5.94
N GLU A 95 8.73 -9.79 -5.32
CA GLU A 95 8.65 -11.08 -6.01
C GLU A 95 7.30 -11.27 -6.72
N THR A 96 6.19 -10.85 -6.09
CA THR A 96 4.86 -10.89 -6.71
C THR A 96 4.75 -9.93 -7.90
N LEU A 97 5.26 -8.70 -7.78
CA LEU A 97 5.23 -7.73 -8.89
C LEU A 97 6.06 -8.21 -10.08
N GLU A 98 7.27 -8.72 -9.82
CA GLU A 98 8.15 -9.33 -10.82
C GLU A 98 7.49 -10.56 -11.46
N ALA A 99 6.84 -11.41 -10.66
CA ALA A 99 6.14 -12.57 -11.17
C ALA A 99 4.93 -12.17 -12.03
N VAL A 100 4.19 -11.11 -11.70
CA VAL A 100 3.05 -10.67 -12.52
C VAL A 100 3.52 -10.24 -13.90
N ASP A 101 4.60 -9.46 -14.00
CA ASP A 101 5.20 -9.05 -15.28
C ASP A 101 4.17 -8.47 -16.27
N ARG A 102 3.50 -7.40 -15.84
CA ARG A 102 2.53 -6.65 -16.64
C ARG A 102 2.79 -5.14 -16.53
N PRO A 103 2.77 -4.39 -17.64
CA PRO A 103 3.10 -2.96 -17.63
C PRO A 103 2.06 -2.09 -16.93
N ASN A 104 0.82 -2.59 -16.78
CA ASN A 104 -0.27 -1.90 -16.09
C ASN A 104 -0.47 -2.39 -14.64
N MET A 105 0.47 -3.17 -14.09
CA MET A 105 0.52 -3.50 -12.67
C MET A 105 1.53 -2.59 -11.95
N GLY A 106 1.21 -2.17 -10.73
CA GLY A 106 2.14 -1.46 -9.87
C GLY A 106 1.82 -1.61 -8.40
N PHE A 107 2.46 -0.77 -7.60
CA PHE A 107 2.38 -0.75 -6.16
C PHE A 107 1.67 0.53 -5.68
N GLN A 108 0.75 0.39 -4.74
CA GLN A 108 0.23 1.50 -3.96
C GLN A 108 0.98 1.54 -2.63
N ALA A 109 1.80 2.57 -2.45
CA ALA A 109 2.54 2.77 -1.22
C ALA A 109 1.65 3.50 -0.21
N ASP A 110 1.36 2.84 0.91
CA ASP A 110 0.76 3.49 2.07
C ASP A 110 1.80 3.61 3.17
N MET A 111 2.03 4.83 3.69
CA MET A 111 3.10 5.05 4.68
C MET A 111 2.90 4.25 5.97
N ALA A 112 1.66 4.10 6.44
CA ALA A 112 1.37 3.37 7.67
C ALA A 112 1.54 1.86 7.46
N HIS A 113 1.01 1.32 6.38
CA HIS A 113 1.12 -0.09 6.07
C HIS A 113 2.56 -0.51 5.76
N THR A 114 3.27 0.27 4.93
CA THR A 114 4.65 -0.06 4.54
C THR A 114 5.64 0.12 5.69
N MET A 115 5.38 0.99 6.67
CA MET A 115 6.18 1.06 7.91
C MET A 115 6.17 -0.30 8.63
N LEU A 116 5.09 -1.07 8.57
CA LEU A 116 4.99 -2.37 9.24
C LEU A 116 5.76 -3.48 8.52
N TYR A 117 6.08 -3.33 7.23
CA TYR A 117 7.04 -4.23 6.57
C TYR A 117 8.40 -4.24 7.27
N LEU A 118 8.79 -3.13 7.89
CA LEU A 118 10.04 -3.04 8.64
C LEU A 118 10.06 -3.97 9.86
N LEU A 119 8.89 -4.25 10.43
CA LEU A 119 8.71 -5.03 11.65
C LEU A 119 8.54 -6.53 11.39
N GLY A 120 8.23 -6.94 10.15
CA GLY A 120 8.18 -8.35 9.76
C GLY A 120 7.08 -9.16 10.46
N TYR A 121 5.98 -8.54 10.90
CA TYR A 121 4.96 -9.19 11.75
C TYR A 121 4.41 -10.51 11.23
N ASN A 122 4.21 -10.60 9.91
CA ASN A 122 3.67 -11.79 9.23
C ASN A 122 4.72 -12.51 8.37
N LYS A 123 5.98 -12.00 8.31
CA LYS A 123 7.13 -12.64 7.66
C LYS A 123 8.44 -12.25 8.38
N PRO A 124 8.76 -12.89 9.52
CA PRO A 124 9.92 -12.51 10.33
C PRO A 124 11.26 -12.57 9.58
N ASP A 125 11.40 -13.47 8.61
CA ASP A 125 12.62 -13.58 7.78
C ASP A 125 12.90 -12.34 6.92
N ASP A 126 11.89 -11.49 6.70
CA ASP A 126 12.00 -10.25 5.94
C ASP A 126 12.08 -8.99 6.81
N ARG A 127 12.08 -9.17 8.14
CA ARG A 127 12.21 -8.11 9.12
C ARG A 127 13.48 -7.27 8.85
N ILE A 128 13.36 -5.96 9.02
CA ILE A 128 14.46 -5.01 8.85
C ILE A 128 14.91 -4.43 10.18
N LEU A 129 13.95 -4.06 11.05
CA LEU A 129 14.26 -3.50 12.36
C LEU A 129 14.50 -4.60 13.40
N PRO A 130 15.35 -4.36 14.42
CA PRO A 130 15.52 -5.29 15.54
C PRO A 130 14.19 -5.68 16.20
N GLU A 131 14.10 -6.86 16.81
CA GLU A 131 12.84 -7.32 17.43
C GLU A 131 12.35 -6.40 18.54
N ASN A 132 13.30 -5.88 19.33
CA ASN A 132 13.06 -4.93 20.42
C ASN A 132 13.54 -3.53 20.00
N PHE A 133 13.13 -3.09 18.80
CA PHE A 133 13.52 -1.80 18.25
C PHE A 133 13.15 -0.64 19.19
N ASP A 134 14.12 0.21 19.52
CA ASP A 134 13.87 1.46 20.23
C ASP A 134 13.40 2.51 19.22
N TRP A 135 12.14 2.94 19.34
CA TRP A 135 11.55 3.97 18.48
C TRP A 135 12.24 5.34 18.55
N LYS A 136 13.16 5.55 19.51
CA LYS A 136 14.03 6.74 19.55
C LYS A 136 15.24 6.63 18.62
N ASP A 137 15.60 5.43 18.16
CA ASP A 137 16.69 5.21 17.21
C ASP A 137 16.26 5.59 15.78
N ARG A 138 16.25 6.89 15.54
CA ARG A 138 15.77 7.47 14.29
C ARG A 138 16.64 7.09 13.09
N ASP A 139 17.93 6.85 13.29
CA ASP A 139 18.86 6.52 12.21
C ASP A 139 18.59 5.10 11.68
N THR A 140 18.37 4.14 12.57
CA THR A 140 17.99 2.77 12.18
C THR A 140 16.62 2.73 11.51
N LEU A 141 15.63 3.48 12.01
CA LEU A 141 14.32 3.61 11.33
C LEU A 141 14.46 4.20 9.93
N THR A 142 15.25 5.28 9.80
CA THR A 142 15.51 5.95 8.53
C THR A 142 16.19 5.02 7.52
N ALA A 143 17.20 4.25 7.96
CA ALA A 143 17.85 3.26 7.12
C ALA A 143 16.85 2.18 6.64
N GLY A 144 15.94 1.74 7.52
CA GLY A 144 14.88 0.81 7.17
C GLY A 144 13.90 1.37 6.13
N LEU A 145 13.39 2.58 6.35
CA LEU A 145 12.49 3.27 5.41
C LEU A 145 13.13 3.45 4.04
N LYS A 146 14.41 3.86 3.98
CA LYS A 146 15.17 3.93 2.73
C LYS A 146 15.31 2.58 2.03
N LYS A 147 15.54 1.51 2.78
CA LYS A 147 15.64 0.16 2.22
C LYS A 147 14.35 -0.29 1.54
N ILE A 148 13.19 -0.14 2.20
CA ILE A 148 11.90 -0.55 1.61
C ILE A 148 11.50 0.34 0.43
N THR A 149 11.73 1.65 0.54
CA THR A 149 11.39 2.60 -0.52
C THR A 149 12.27 2.38 -1.73
N ASN A 150 13.57 2.11 -1.57
CA ASN A 150 14.43 1.79 -2.72
C ASN A 150 13.97 0.52 -3.46
N ALA A 151 13.47 -0.49 -2.75
CA ALA A 151 12.97 -1.71 -3.37
C ALA A 151 11.63 -1.52 -4.08
N LEU A 152 10.70 -0.76 -3.50
CA LEU A 152 9.30 -0.69 -3.96
C LEU A 152 8.98 0.57 -4.78
N ARG A 153 9.70 1.69 -4.59
CA ARG A 153 9.49 2.95 -5.31
C ARG A 153 9.51 2.81 -6.83
N PRO A 154 10.36 1.97 -7.46
CA PRO A 154 10.30 1.75 -8.91
C PRO A 154 8.95 1.21 -9.40
N TRP A 155 8.20 0.54 -8.52
CA TRP A 155 6.88 -0.03 -8.80
C TRP A 155 5.74 0.89 -8.36
N THR A 156 6.01 1.94 -7.58
CA THR A 156 4.97 2.80 -6.98
C THR A 156 4.28 3.65 -8.04
N ILE A 157 2.97 3.45 -8.19
CA ILE A 157 2.12 4.18 -9.14
C ILE A 157 0.96 4.89 -8.44
N ASP A 158 0.86 4.74 -7.11
CA ASP A 158 -0.08 5.43 -6.24
C ASP A 158 0.51 5.56 -4.83
N PHE A 159 0.16 6.62 -4.10
CA PHE A 159 0.79 6.94 -2.82
C PHE A 159 -0.19 7.59 -1.84
N HIS A 160 -0.27 6.98 -0.67
CA HIS A 160 -1.08 7.39 0.46
C HIS A 160 -0.15 7.87 1.59
N VAL A 161 -0.32 9.14 1.96
CA VAL A 161 0.30 9.72 3.16
C VAL A 161 -0.49 9.25 4.38
N ALA A 162 0.20 8.74 5.38
CA ALA A 162 -0.45 8.16 6.55
C ALA A 162 0.47 8.20 7.78
N GLN A 163 -0.10 7.90 8.95
CA GLN A 163 0.60 7.82 10.22
C GLN A 163 0.28 6.48 10.92
N ASN A 164 1.25 5.94 11.64
CA ASN A 164 1.13 4.67 12.36
C ASN A 164 1.80 4.78 13.73
N ASP A 165 1.23 4.16 14.76
CA ASP A 165 1.76 4.16 16.13
C ASP A 165 2.66 2.95 16.44
N GLY A 166 2.97 2.13 15.43
CA GLY A 166 3.79 0.93 15.54
C GLY A 166 3.02 -0.30 16.01
N THR A 167 1.71 -0.21 16.23
CA THR A 167 0.89 -1.31 16.74
C THR A 167 0.14 -2.04 15.63
N VAL A 168 -0.17 -3.31 15.89
CA VAL A 168 -1.02 -4.15 15.04
C VAL A 168 -2.17 -4.70 15.87
N HIS A 169 -3.33 -4.83 15.25
CA HIS A 169 -4.49 -5.50 15.82
C HIS A 169 -4.89 -6.69 14.96
N GLY A 170 -5.25 -7.81 15.59
CA GLY A 170 -5.95 -8.90 14.92
C GLY A 170 -7.45 -8.66 15.01
N THR A 171 -8.16 -8.62 13.88
CA THR A 171 -9.63 -8.55 13.85
C THR A 171 -10.18 -9.50 12.80
N GLY A 172 -10.98 -10.49 13.22
CA GLY A 172 -11.61 -11.46 12.32
C GLY A 172 -10.60 -12.36 11.60
N SER A 173 -10.73 -12.49 10.27
CA SER A 173 -9.82 -13.29 9.42
C SER A 173 -8.48 -12.61 9.11
N HIS A 174 -8.21 -11.43 9.68
CA HIS A 174 -6.93 -10.73 9.54
C HIS A 174 -6.03 -11.09 10.72
N ASP A 175 -5.00 -11.91 10.45
CA ASP A 175 -4.04 -12.41 11.46
C ASP A 175 -3.44 -11.27 12.30
N LYS A 176 -2.93 -10.23 11.61
CA LYS A 176 -2.47 -8.95 12.14
C LYS A 176 -2.62 -7.91 11.03
N THR A 177 -3.44 -6.88 11.24
CA THR A 177 -3.46 -5.69 10.37
C THR A 177 -2.83 -4.50 11.07
N GLY A 178 -2.23 -3.63 10.27
CA GLY A 178 -1.71 -2.35 10.73
C GLY A 178 -2.81 -1.40 11.12
N ARG A 179 -2.54 -0.46 12.03
CA ARG A 179 -3.52 0.59 12.35
C ARG A 179 -3.03 1.95 11.89
N HIS A 180 -3.85 2.65 11.11
CA HIS A 180 -3.69 4.08 10.92
C HIS A 180 -4.00 4.80 12.22
N CYS A 181 -3.16 5.75 12.61
CA CYS A 181 -3.50 6.69 13.66
C CYS A 181 -3.62 8.11 13.09
N GLN A 182 -4.15 9.03 13.90
CA GLN A 182 -4.44 10.39 13.44
C GLN A 182 -3.14 11.12 13.05
N ALA A 183 -3.25 12.10 12.15
CA ALA A 183 -2.09 12.88 11.68
C ALA A 183 -1.28 13.53 12.82
N THR A 184 -1.94 13.85 13.93
CA THR A 184 -1.33 14.45 15.13
C THR A 184 -1.31 13.49 16.33
N ASP A 185 -1.42 12.18 16.11
CA ASP A 185 -1.37 11.21 17.20
C ASP A 185 -0.02 11.32 17.94
N PRO A 186 -0.02 11.52 19.27
CA PRO A 186 1.23 11.68 20.04
C PRO A 186 2.10 10.41 20.04
N ASN A 187 1.55 9.26 19.68
CA ASN A 187 2.28 7.99 19.59
C ASN A 187 2.78 7.68 18.16
N GLY A 188 2.44 8.51 17.18
CA GLY A 188 2.86 8.35 15.78
C GLY A 188 4.37 8.17 15.64
N LYS A 189 4.78 7.24 14.77
CA LYS A 189 6.18 6.83 14.60
C LYS A 189 6.87 7.44 13.39
N LEU A 190 6.09 7.94 12.44
CA LEU A 190 6.62 8.58 11.24
C LEU A 190 6.78 10.07 11.46
N ASP A 191 7.91 10.61 11.01
CA ASP A 191 7.97 12.03 10.67
C ASP A 191 7.34 12.15 9.28
N VAL A 192 6.01 12.27 9.24
CA VAL A 192 5.22 12.14 8.01
C VAL A 192 5.74 13.05 6.89
N VAL A 193 6.09 14.29 7.22
CA VAL A 193 6.56 15.26 6.23
C VAL A 193 7.91 14.82 5.68
N ASN A 194 8.87 14.47 6.52
CA ASN A 194 10.18 14.01 6.07
C ASN A 194 10.09 12.67 5.32
N ASP A 195 9.38 11.70 5.89
CA ASP A 195 9.38 10.30 5.46
C ASP A 195 8.62 10.06 4.16
N ALA A 196 7.62 10.90 3.86
CA ALA A 196 6.99 10.94 2.55
C ALA A 196 8.02 11.20 1.42
N GLY A 197 9.10 11.92 1.72
CA GLY A 197 10.17 12.23 0.77
C GLY A 197 10.83 10.99 0.17
N TYR A 198 10.90 9.88 0.92
CA TYR A 198 11.51 8.63 0.42
C TYR A 198 10.69 7.97 -0.68
N TRP A 199 9.38 8.21 -0.74
CA TRP A 199 8.49 7.77 -1.82
C TRP A 199 8.43 8.78 -2.97
N LEU A 200 8.43 10.07 -2.64
CA LEU A 200 8.29 11.16 -3.62
C LEU A 200 9.57 11.41 -4.43
N ARG A 201 10.74 11.02 -3.93
CA ARG A 201 12.05 11.28 -4.54
C ARG A 201 12.83 10.00 -4.81
N ASP A 202 13.64 10.04 -5.87
CA ASP A 202 14.65 9.03 -6.14
C ASP A 202 15.87 9.17 -5.21
N GLU A 203 16.86 8.27 -5.37
CA GLU A 203 18.07 8.25 -4.55
C GLU A 203 18.95 9.49 -4.74
N GLN A 204 18.76 10.23 -5.84
CA GLN A 204 19.44 11.48 -6.15
C GLN A 204 18.67 12.70 -5.62
N GLY A 205 17.53 12.48 -4.94
CA GLY A 205 16.69 13.53 -4.37
C GLY A 205 15.77 14.22 -5.37
N LYS A 206 15.68 13.72 -6.62
CA LYS A 206 14.80 14.29 -7.64
C LYS A 206 13.39 13.70 -7.51
N LEU A 207 12.37 14.54 -7.72
CA LEU A 207 10.97 14.08 -7.68
C LEU A 207 10.70 13.07 -8.78
N THR A 208 10.07 11.95 -8.41
CA THR A 208 9.75 10.87 -9.35
C THR A 208 8.60 11.24 -10.29
N LYS A 209 7.62 12.01 -9.77
CA LYS A 209 6.34 12.33 -10.45
C LYS A 209 5.63 11.07 -11.03
N ALA A 210 5.78 9.93 -10.35
CA ALA A 210 5.22 8.65 -10.78
C ALA A 210 3.67 8.56 -10.67
N PHE A 211 3.08 9.44 -9.85
CA PHE A 211 1.63 9.56 -9.63
C PHE A 211 1.23 11.04 -9.59
N LYS A 212 -0.05 11.34 -9.84
CA LYS A 212 -0.55 12.72 -9.92
C LYS A 212 -0.97 13.30 -8.58
N HIS A 213 -1.53 12.49 -7.69
CA HIS A 213 -2.11 12.95 -6.44
C HIS A 213 -1.43 12.28 -5.26
N ILE A 214 -1.50 12.95 -4.12
CA ILE A 214 -1.30 12.34 -2.81
C ILE A 214 -2.60 12.51 -2.04
N CYS A 215 -3.00 11.49 -1.31
CA CYS A 215 -4.15 11.54 -0.40
C CYS A 215 -3.69 11.15 1.00
N TRP A 216 -4.57 11.38 1.97
CA TRP A 216 -4.39 10.83 3.31
C TRP A 216 -5.17 9.53 3.41
N ASP A 217 -4.52 8.49 3.92
CA ASP A 217 -5.23 7.28 4.32
C ASP A 217 -5.49 7.31 5.83
N GLY A 218 -6.77 7.23 6.17
CA GLY A 218 -7.27 7.15 7.54
C GLY A 218 -8.19 5.95 7.69
N CYS A 219 -7.99 4.90 6.88
CA CYS A 219 -8.78 3.69 7.03
C CYS A 219 -8.65 3.15 8.46
N MET A 220 -9.75 2.57 8.96
CA MET A 220 -9.88 2.14 10.37
C MET A 220 -9.94 3.27 11.41
N PHE A 221 -10.14 4.54 11.01
CA PHE A 221 -10.61 5.56 11.96
C PHE A 221 -12.04 5.26 12.40
N ASP A 222 -12.28 5.32 13.71
CA ASP A 222 -13.61 5.18 14.27
C ASP A 222 -14.54 6.28 13.75
N ASN A 223 -15.84 5.99 13.63
CA ASN A 223 -16.84 6.98 13.21
C ASN A 223 -16.79 8.25 14.06
N SER A 224 -16.53 8.13 15.37
CA SER A 224 -16.39 9.27 16.29
C SER A 224 -15.20 10.18 15.97
N VAL A 225 -14.15 9.66 15.33
CA VAL A 225 -13.00 10.44 14.84
C VAL A 225 -13.36 11.10 13.52
N MET A 226 -14.02 10.38 12.60
CA MET A 226 -14.41 10.90 11.29
C MET A 226 -15.46 12.02 11.34
N THR A 227 -16.29 12.07 12.38
CA THR A 227 -17.29 13.16 12.55
C THR A 227 -16.71 14.43 13.16
N GLN A 228 -15.45 14.43 13.59
CA GLN A 228 -14.80 15.62 14.14
C GLN A 228 -14.16 16.47 13.04
N GLN A 229 -14.58 17.73 12.91
CA GLN A 229 -13.98 18.68 11.96
C GLN A 229 -12.46 18.84 12.15
N LYS A 230 -11.99 18.74 13.40
CA LYS A 230 -10.57 18.84 13.73
C LYS A 230 -9.74 17.79 13.00
N THR A 231 -10.22 16.55 12.91
CA THR A 231 -9.56 15.44 12.19
C THR A 231 -9.22 15.86 10.75
N TRP A 232 -10.20 16.40 10.03
CA TRP A 232 -10.02 16.80 8.64
C TRP A 232 -9.11 18.02 8.48
N ASN A 233 -9.19 18.98 9.42
CA ASN A 233 -8.30 20.14 9.43
C ASN A 233 -6.83 19.73 9.65
N ASP A 234 -6.59 18.79 10.58
CA ASP A 234 -5.25 18.28 10.87
C ASP A 234 -4.67 17.48 9.70
N ILE A 235 -5.49 16.63 9.07
CA ILE A 235 -5.11 15.91 7.84
C ILE A 235 -4.75 16.89 6.73
N LEU A 236 -5.61 17.88 6.47
CA LEU A 236 -5.36 18.89 5.43
C LEU A 236 -4.07 19.66 5.72
N ALA A 237 -3.86 20.09 6.97
CA ALA A 237 -2.65 20.78 7.37
C ALA A 237 -1.40 19.90 7.16
N MET A 238 -1.47 18.60 7.44
CA MET A 238 -0.36 17.67 7.21
C MET A 238 -0.07 17.48 5.72
N LEU A 239 -1.09 17.25 4.90
CA LEU A 239 -0.93 17.11 3.45
C LEU A 239 -0.37 18.38 2.80
N ILE A 240 -0.78 19.56 3.25
CA ILE A 240 -0.20 20.84 2.80
C ILE A 240 1.30 20.88 3.11
N LYS A 241 1.72 20.50 4.34
CA LYS A 241 3.13 20.46 4.70
C LYS A 241 3.94 19.49 3.84
N VAL A 242 3.42 18.29 3.58
CA VAL A 242 4.06 17.30 2.68
C VAL A 242 4.22 17.90 1.28
N ARG A 243 3.16 18.51 0.75
CA ARG A 243 3.17 19.14 -0.58
C ARG A 243 4.21 20.25 -0.66
N GLU A 244 4.25 21.14 0.32
CA GLU A 244 5.17 22.29 0.37
C GLU A 244 6.63 21.84 0.51
N ALA A 245 6.90 20.89 1.40
CA ALA A 245 8.25 20.36 1.61
C ALA A 245 8.80 19.64 0.37
N HIS A 246 7.94 18.99 -0.41
CA HIS A 246 8.35 18.18 -1.55
C HIS A 246 8.02 18.76 -2.92
N GLY A 247 7.39 19.94 -3.01
CA GLY A 247 7.01 20.54 -4.28
C GLY A 247 6.04 19.67 -5.10
N TRP A 248 5.14 18.95 -4.43
CA TRP A 248 4.21 18.01 -5.07
C TRP A 248 2.89 18.68 -5.50
N SER A 249 2.98 19.60 -6.45
CA SER A 249 1.82 20.13 -7.18
C SER A 249 1.48 19.31 -8.41
#